data_AF-A0A438CJX1-F1
#
_entry.id   AF-A0A438CJX1-F1
#
_cell.length_a   1.000
_cell.length_b   1.000
_cell.length_c   1.000
_cell.angle_alpha   90.00
_cell.angle_beta   90.00
_cell.angle_gamma   90.00
#
_symmetry.space_group_name_H-M   'P 1'
#
loop_
_entity.id
_entity.type
_entity.pdbx_description
1 polymer ?
#
loop_
_entity_poly.entity_id
_entity_poly.type
_entity_poly.pdbx_seq_one_letter_code
_entity_poly.pdbx_strand_id
1 'polypeptide(L)'
;MSKFEYPMLPRSDIIAILNESKIATVYEDNLINPNPDFVSDLYTRLLIHLDSLQEDPGQIEFAALEQLENPDWHRDSVRVMNLYSKIKELVASLECPKKFTLKDLIRPDRDRTERFLGTILNFFLHKYVTHFRFHFYSSFF
;
A
#
# COMPACT_ATOMS: atom_id res chain seq x y z
N MET A 1 -15.10 -21.40 -18.74
CA MET A 1 -15.08 -20.09 -18.07
C MET A 1 -13.63 -19.65 -17.97
N SER A 2 -13.27 -18.52 -18.58
CA SER A 2 -11.93 -17.93 -18.39
C SER A 2 -11.79 -17.59 -16.91
N LYS A 3 -10.81 -18.21 -16.21
CA LYS A 3 -10.41 -17.74 -14.88
C LYS A 3 -9.79 -16.37 -15.11
N PHE A 4 -10.51 -15.30 -14.79
CA PHE A 4 -9.92 -13.98 -14.66
C PHE A 4 -8.92 -14.05 -13.50
N GLU A 5 -7.66 -14.31 -13.83
CA GLU A 5 -6.58 -14.20 -12.87
C GLU A 5 -6.30 -12.71 -12.69
N TYR A 6 -6.43 -12.26 -11.45
CA TYR A 6 -6.07 -10.90 -11.07
C TYR A 6 -4.60 -10.67 -11.47
N PRO A 7 -4.30 -9.65 -12.31
CA PRO A 7 -2.96 -9.46 -12.84
C PRO A 7 -2.00 -9.25 -11.67
N MET A 8 -1.08 -10.20 -11.49
CA MET A 8 -0.07 -10.12 -10.44
C MET A 8 1.14 -9.40 -11.02
N LEU A 9 1.56 -8.33 -10.35
CA LEU A 9 2.85 -7.71 -10.64
C LEU A 9 3.96 -8.69 -10.26
N PRO A 10 4.93 -8.97 -11.14
CA PRO A 10 6.08 -9.78 -10.79
C PRO A 10 6.93 -9.04 -9.76
N ARG A 11 7.68 -9.79 -8.95
CA ARG A 11 8.51 -9.23 -7.86
C ARG A 11 9.46 -8.14 -8.34
N SER A 12 10.09 -8.35 -9.50
CA SER A 12 10.98 -7.36 -10.13
C SER A 12 10.29 -6.01 -10.31
N ASP A 13 9.03 -6.02 -10.74
CA ASP A 13 8.27 -4.81 -11.02
C ASP A 13 7.81 -4.17 -9.71
N ILE A 14 7.41 -4.96 -8.72
CA ILE A 14 7.12 -4.46 -7.36
C ILE A 14 8.34 -3.71 -6.81
N ILE A 15 9.53 -4.30 -6.91
CA ILE A 15 10.78 -3.68 -6.46
C ILE A 15 11.09 -2.42 -7.26
N ALA A 16 10.98 -2.46 -8.59
CA ALA A 16 11.24 -1.33 -9.45
C ALA A 16 10.32 -0.15 -9.11
N ILE A 17 9.01 -0.38 -9.05
CA ILE A 17 8.02 0.66 -8.73
C ILE A 17 8.30 1.29 -7.35
N LEU A 18 8.53 0.47 -6.32
CA LEU A 18 8.79 0.98 -4.96
C LEU A 18 10.03 1.88 -4.89
N ASN A 19 11.10 1.50 -5.59
CA ASN A 19 12.35 2.25 -5.62
C ASN A 19 12.25 3.50 -6.52
N GLU A 20 11.73 3.37 -7.73
CA GLU A 20 11.62 4.45 -8.72
C GLU A 20 10.64 5.54 -8.28
N SER A 21 9.51 5.16 -7.66
CA SER A 21 8.56 6.08 -7.04
C SER A 21 9.05 6.65 -5.71
N LYS A 22 10.26 6.27 -5.24
CA LYS A 22 10.87 6.68 -3.97
C LYS A 22 9.98 6.43 -2.75
N ILE A 23 9.13 5.40 -2.82
CA ILE A 23 8.25 5.00 -1.72
C ILE A 23 9.08 4.30 -0.65
N ALA A 24 9.89 3.32 -1.04
CA ALA A 24 10.77 2.58 -0.14
C ALA A 24 11.95 1.98 -0.89
N THR A 25 13.11 1.94 -0.23
CA THR A 25 14.27 1.18 -0.74
C THR A 25 14.07 -0.30 -0.40
N VAL A 26 13.84 -1.11 -1.43
CA VAL A 26 13.50 -2.54 -1.28
C VAL A 26 14.43 -3.39 -2.13
N TYR A 27 14.89 -4.50 -1.56
CA TYR A 27 15.69 -5.53 -2.23
C TYR A 27 14.93 -6.86 -2.31
N GLU A 28 15.43 -7.78 -3.11
CA GLU A 28 14.76 -9.06 -3.35
C GLU A 28 14.60 -9.89 -2.06
N ASP A 29 15.63 -9.92 -1.21
CA ASP A 29 15.63 -10.64 0.07
C ASP A 29 14.54 -10.14 1.02
N ASN A 30 14.20 -8.85 0.98
CA ASN A 30 13.13 -8.30 1.82
C ASN A 30 11.76 -8.87 1.47
N LEU A 31 11.54 -9.22 0.20
CA LEU A 31 10.29 -9.82 -0.27
C LEU A 31 10.30 -11.35 -0.21
N ILE A 32 11.46 -11.99 -0.36
CA ILE A 32 11.59 -13.45 -0.22
C ILE A 32 11.29 -13.87 1.22
N ASN A 33 11.84 -13.14 2.19
CA ASN A 33 11.67 -13.39 3.62
C ASN A 33 11.17 -12.12 4.32
N PRO A 34 9.89 -11.74 4.12
CA PRO A 34 9.36 -10.54 4.74
C PRO A 34 9.34 -10.72 6.26
N ASN A 35 9.77 -9.69 6.98
CA ASN A 35 9.64 -9.62 8.43
C ASN A 35 8.59 -8.57 8.83
N PRO A 36 7.99 -8.67 10.02
CA PRO A 36 6.91 -7.78 10.46
C PRO A 36 7.28 -6.29 10.44
N ASP A 37 8.50 -5.94 10.82
CA ASP A 37 8.95 -4.54 10.90
C ASP A 37 9.06 -3.94 9.50
N PHE A 38 9.68 -4.67 8.57
CA PHE A 38 9.77 -4.28 7.16
C PHE A 38 8.39 -4.09 6.54
N VAL A 39 7.48 -5.05 6.74
CA VAL A 39 6.14 -4.99 6.16
C VAL A 39 5.33 -3.84 6.74
N SER A 40 5.47 -3.56 8.03
CA SER A 40 4.78 -2.46 8.70
C SER A 40 5.28 -1.08 8.23
N ASP A 41 6.60 -0.92 8.11
CA ASP A 41 7.20 0.31 7.56
C ASP A 41 6.77 0.52 6.10
N LEU A 42 6.85 -0.53 5.28
CA LEU A 42 6.47 -0.47 3.87
C LEU A 42 5.00 -0.06 3.68
N TYR A 43 4.07 -0.69 4.40
CA TYR A 43 2.66 -0.31 4.32
C TYR A 43 2.40 1.11 4.83
N THR A 44 3.12 1.55 5.87
CA THR A 44 3.01 2.94 6.35
C THR A 44 3.42 3.93 5.27
N ARG A 45 4.54 3.68 4.58
CA ARG A 45 5.01 4.53 3.47
C ARG A 45 4.06 4.53 2.28
N LEU A 46 3.45 3.38 1.96
CA LEU A 46 2.43 3.29 0.92
C LEU A 46 1.21 4.17 1.24
N LEU A 47 0.76 4.19 2.51
CA LEU A 47 -0.35 5.06 2.93
C LEU A 47 0.02 6.54 2.83
N ILE A 48 1.19 6.94 3.33
CA ILE A 48 1.69 8.33 3.22
C ILE A 48 1.78 8.76 1.76
N HIS A 49 2.25 7.86 0.89
CA HIS A 49 2.32 8.13 -0.53
C HIS A 49 0.93 8.32 -1.15
N LEU A 50 -0.04 7.48 -0.80
CA LEU A 50 -1.43 7.63 -1.24
C LEU A 50 -2.02 8.97 -0.80
N ASP A 51 -1.72 9.45 0.41
CA ASP A 51 -2.18 10.75 0.91
C ASP A 51 -1.65 11.91 0.08
N SER A 52 -0.37 11.84 -0.29
CA SER A 52 0.25 12.85 -1.14
C SER A 52 -0.36 12.94 -2.55
N LEU A 53 -1.07 11.89 -3.00
CA LEU A 53 -1.74 11.85 -4.29
C LEU A 53 -3.18 12.38 -4.26
N GLN A 54 -3.74 12.68 -3.08
CA GLN A 54 -5.08 13.24 -2.95
C GLN A 54 -5.01 14.78 -3.00
N GLU A 55 -5.31 15.38 -4.16
CA GLU A 55 -5.45 16.85 -4.31
C GLU A 55 -6.80 17.40 -3.82
N ASP A 56 -7.80 16.51 -3.62
CA ASP A 56 -9.10 16.87 -3.05
C ASP A 56 -9.27 16.10 -1.73
N PRO A 57 -9.33 16.78 -0.57
CA PRO A 57 -9.33 16.15 0.77
C PRO A 57 -10.58 15.29 1.07
N GLY A 58 -11.45 15.06 0.08
CA GLY A 58 -12.77 14.47 0.27
C GLY A 58 -12.88 12.95 0.17
N GLN A 59 -11.82 12.15 -0.05
CA GLN A 59 -12.02 10.71 -0.26
C GLN A 59 -11.27 9.70 0.62
N ILE A 60 -10.20 10.03 1.33
CA ILE A 60 -9.75 9.20 2.46
C ILE A 60 -9.11 10.11 3.49
N GLU A 61 -9.83 10.40 4.58
CA GLU A 61 -9.36 11.30 5.63
C GLU A 61 -8.31 10.58 6.50
N PHE A 62 -7.05 10.63 6.06
CA PHE A 62 -5.91 10.05 6.77
C PHE A 62 -5.40 10.91 7.94
N ALA A 63 -6.22 11.85 8.45
CA ALA A 63 -5.95 12.65 9.65
C ALA A 63 -5.57 11.80 10.89
N ALA A 64 -5.86 10.50 10.86
CA ALA A 64 -5.40 9.53 11.87
C ALA A 64 -3.91 9.14 11.79
N LEU A 65 -3.08 9.70 10.88
CA LEU A 65 -1.62 9.48 10.91
C LEU A 65 -0.95 10.22 12.09
N GLU A 66 -1.50 11.34 12.55
CA GLU A 66 -1.00 12.07 13.73
C GLU A 66 -1.25 11.34 15.06
N GLN A 67 -2.21 10.41 15.11
CA GLN A 67 -2.54 9.62 16.30
C GLN A 67 -1.63 8.40 16.53
N LEU A 68 -0.60 8.20 15.69
CA LEU A 68 0.39 7.12 15.88
C LEU A 68 1.38 7.40 17.03
N GLU A 69 1.37 8.62 17.57
CA GLU A 69 2.17 9.02 18.72
C GLU A 69 1.31 9.10 19.99
N ASN A 70 0.98 7.95 20.58
CA ASN A 70 0.33 7.88 21.89
C ASN A 70 1.32 7.41 22.98
N PRO A 71 1.35 8.02 24.18
CA PRO A 71 2.45 7.90 25.14
C PRO A 71 2.32 6.76 26.18
N ASP A 72 1.52 5.72 25.91
CA ASP A 72 1.28 4.63 26.88
C ASP A 72 1.71 3.25 26.36
N TRP A 73 1.93 2.31 27.30
CA TRP A 73 2.44 0.94 27.15
C TRP A 73 1.78 0.06 26.07
N HIS A 74 0.67 0.51 25.46
CA HIS A 74 0.01 -0.12 24.31
C HIS A 74 0.32 0.52 22.95
N ARG A 75 1.27 1.47 22.89
CA ARG A 75 1.63 2.24 21.69
C ARG A 75 1.85 1.35 20.47
N ASP A 76 2.53 0.22 20.65
CA ASP A 76 2.87 -0.67 19.55
C ASP A 76 1.65 -1.48 19.08
N SER A 77 0.80 -1.95 20.00
CA SER A 77 -0.44 -2.64 19.65
C SER A 77 -1.44 -1.72 18.96
N VAL A 78 -1.61 -0.49 19.46
CA VAL A 78 -2.49 0.52 18.86
C VAL A 78 -1.99 0.88 17.46
N ARG A 79 -0.67 1.09 17.29
CA ARG A 79 -0.07 1.34 15.97
C ARG A 79 -0.35 0.22 14.98
N VAL A 80 -0.10 -1.04 15.37
CA VAL A 80 -0.32 -2.19 14.50
C VAL A 80 -1.80 -2.34 14.14
N MET A 81 -2.70 -2.13 15.09
CA MET A 81 -4.15 -2.20 14.82
C MET A 81 -4.63 -1.08 13.92
N ASN A 82 -4.12 0.15 14.08
CA ASN A 82 -4.44 1.27 13.21
C ASN A 82 -3.96 1.02 11.78
N LEU A 83 -2.71 0.55 11.63
CA LEU A 83 -2.17 0.17 10.32
C LEU A 83 -2.98 -0.97 9.68
N TYR A 84 -3.31 -1.99 10.47
CA TYR A 84 -4.17 -3.10 10.02
C TYR A 84 -5.51 -2.60 9.49
N SER A 85 -6.22 -1.75 10.25
CA SER A 85 -7.52 -1.23 9.85
C SER A 85 -7.43 -0.44 8.54
N LYS A 86 -6.45 0.47 8.42
CA LYS A 86 -6.25 1.29 7.21
C LYS A 86 -5.93 0.45 5.98
N ILE A 87 -4.98 -0.49 6.08
CA ILE A 87 -4.61 -1.36 4.95
C ILE A 87 -5.76 -2.29 4.59
N LYS A 88 -6.50 -2.81 5.57
CA LYS A 88 -7.67 -3.64 5.33
C LYS A 88 -8.75 -2.89 4.55
N GLU A 89 -9.04 -1.65 4.93
CA GLU A 89 -10.00 -0.79 4.23
C GLU A 89 -9.55 -0.48 2.81
N LEU A 90 -8.28 -0.11 2.63
CA LEU A 90 -7.68 0.10 1.31
C LEU A 90 -7.78 -1.16 0.44
N VAL A 91 -7.34 -2.31 0.93
CA VAL A 91 -7.39 -3.56 0.15
C VAL A 91 -8.83 -3.99 -0.17
N ALA A 92 -9.78 -3.71 0.75
CA ALA A 92 -11.20 -3.96 0.51
C ALA A 92 -11.79 -3.05 -0.56
N SER A 93 -11.36 -1.80 -0.66
CA SER A 93 -11.81 -0.87 -1.71
C SER A 93 -11.23 -1.19 -3.10
N LEU A 94 -10.12 -1.93 -3.15
CA LEU A 94 -9.48 -2.39 -4.39
C LEU A 94 -10.03 -3.72 -4.92
N GLU A 95 -11.14 -4.21 -4.36
CA GLU A 95 -11.81 -5.48 -4.74
C GLU A 95 -10.85 -6.69 -4.77
N CYS A 96 -9.83 -6.70 -3.89
CA CYS A 96 -8.88 -7.80 -3.83
C CYS A 96 -9.60 -9.12 -3.45
N PRO A 97 -9.41 -10.23 -4.19
CA PRO A 97 -10.10 -11.49 -3.90
C PRO A 97 -9.67 -12.12 -2.58
N LYS A 98 -8.50 -11.73 -2.04
CA LYS A 98 -8.03 -12.19 -0.73
C LYS A 98 -8.27 -11.10 0.31
N LYS A 99 -8.83 -11.49 1.46
CA LYS A 99 -8.98 -10.61 2.62
C LYS A 99 -7.63 -10.38 3.30
N PHE A 100 -7.35 -9.12 3.61
CA PHE A 100 -6.25 -8.73 4.48
C PHE A 100 -6.58 -9.06 5.95
N THR A 101 -5.63 -9.64 6.66
CA THR A 101 -5.78 -10.14 8.03
C THR A 101 -4.63 -9.63 8.89
N LEU A 102 -4.82 -9.59 10.22
CA LEU A 102 -3.75 -9.16 11.12
C LEU A 102 -2.48 -10.01 10.98
N LYS A 103 -2.62 -11.30 10.62
CA LYS A 103 -1.51 -12.21 10.33
C LYS A 103 -0.55 -11.66 9.26
N ASP A 104 -1.08 -10.92 8.29
CA ASP A 104 -0.30 -10.33 7.20
C ASP A 104 0.69 -9.26 7.67
N LEU A 105 0.47 -8.69 8.87
CA LEU A 105 1.41 -7.78 9.52
C LEU A 105 2.30 -8.51 10.53
N ILE A 106 1.71 -9.31 11.43
CA ILE A 106 2.46 -9.91 12.56
C ILE A 106 3.30 -11.12 12.15
N ARG A 107 2.93 -11.82 11.08
CA ARG A 107 3.64 -13.00 10.56
C ARG A 107 3.48 -13.03 9.04
N PRO A 108 4.12 -12.09 8.34
CA PRO A 108 3.96 -11.93 6.92
C PRO A 108 4.40 -13.20 6.17
N ASP A 109 3.61 -13.54 5.17
CA ASP A 109 3.87 -14.62 4.23
C ASP A 109 4.28 -14.00 2.89
N ARG A 110 5.31 -14.54 2.25
CA ARG A 110 5.85 -14.02 0.98
C ARG A 110 4.75 -13.84 -0.07
N ASP A 111 4.02 -14.91 -0.38
CA ASP A 111 3.08 -14.93 -1.50
C ASP A 111 1.88 -14.00 -1.24
N ARG A 112 1.50 -13.84 0.04
CA ARG A 112 0.48 -12.87 0.45
C ARG A 112 0.98 -11.44 0.40
N THR A 113 2.20 -11.18 0.87
CA THR A 113 2.82 -9.84 0.87
C THR A 113 2.93 -9.33 -0.55
N GLU A 114 3.52 -10.12 -1.46
CA GLU A 114 3.65 -9.76 -2.88
C GLU A 114 2.30 -9.51 -3.54
N ARG A 115 1.28 -10.31 -3.21
CA ARG A 115 -0.07 -10.10 -3.75
C ARG A 115 -0.67 -8.77 -3.33
N PHE A 116 -0.62 -8.44 -2.03
CA PHE A 116 -1.20 -7.19 -1.54
C PHE A 116 -0.42 -5.98 -2.04
N LEU A 117 0.91 -6.06 -2.09
CA LEU A 117 1.75 -5.03 -2.71
C LEU A 117 1.38 -4.85 -4.18
N GLY A 118 1.27 -5.93 -4.94
CA GLY A 118 0.87 -5.87 -6.35
C GLY A 118 -0.49 -5.22 -6.55
N THR A 119 -1.48 -5.55 -5.73
CA THR A 119 -2.80 -4.91 -5.75
C THR A 119 -2.72 -3.40 -5.49
N ILE A 120 -2.00 -2.97 -4.44
CA ILE A 120 -1.88 -1.56 -4.07
C ILE A 120 -1.10 -0.77 -5.14
N LEU A 121 0.02 -1.31 -5.62
CA LEU A 121 0.86 -0.66 -6.62
C LEU A 121 0.16 -0.54 -7.98
N ASN A 122 -0.59 -1.56 -8.40
CA ASN A 122 -1.42 -1.47 -9.61
C ASN A 122 -2.43 -0.32 -9.52
N PHE A 123 -3.02 -0.11 -8.34
CA PHE A 123 -3.91 1.02 -8.11
C PHE A 123 -3.18 2.36 -8.20
N PHE A 124 -1.98 2.48 -7.62
CA PHE A 124 -1.17 3.70 -7.74
C PHE A 124 -0.83 3.99 -9.20
N LEU A 125 -0.39 3.00 -9.97
CA LEU A 125 -0.11 3.16 -11.40
C LEU A 125 -1.35 3.65 -12.16
N HIS A 126 -2.53 3.11 -11.88
CA HIS A 126 -3.77 3.56 -12.50
C HIS A 126 -4.08 5.02 -12.14
N LYS A 127 -3.92 5.41 -10.87
CA LYS A 127 -4.11 6.81 -10.44
C LYS A 127 -3.09 7.75 -11.07
N TYR A 128 -1.83 7.36 -11.18
CA TYR A 128 -0.77 8.13 -11.84
C TYR A 128 -1.05 8.36 -13.31
N VAL A 129 -1.38 7.31 -14.07
CA VAL A 129 -1.75 7.44 -15.49
C VAL A 129 -2.95 8.36 -15.66
N THR A 130 -3.93 8.28 -14.76
CA THR A 130 -5.10 9.15 -14.78
C THR A 130 -4.71 10.61 -14.49
N HIS A 131 -3.91 10.87 -13.45
CA HIS A 131 -3.46 12.21 -13.05
C HIS A 131 -2.59 12.87 -14.14
N PHE A 132 -1.65 12.13 -14.73
CA PHE A 132 -0.86 12.62 -15.86
C PHE A 132 -1.71 12.97 -17.08
N ARG A 133 -2.76 12.19 -17.39
CA ARG A 133 -3.68 12.53 -18.47
C ARG A 133 -4.43 13.84 -18.16
N PHE A 134 -4.90 14.04 -16.94
CA PHE A 134 -5.56 15.29 -16.55
C PHE A 134 -4.64 16.52 -16.65
N HIS A 135 -3.39 16.42 -16.19
CA HIS A 135 -2.42 17.52 -16.34
C HIS A 135 -2.09 17.85 -17.80
N PHE A 136 -2.03 16.83 -18.67
CA PHE A 136 -1.81 17.04 -20.09
C PHE A 136 -2.98 17.79 -20.74
N TYR A 137 -4.23 17.46 -20.41
CA TYR A 137 -5.39 18.17 -20.94
C TYR A 137 -5.57 19.58 -20.36
N SER A 138 -5.15 19.82 -19.12
CA SER A 138 -5.27 21.14 -18.48
C SER A 138 -4.17 22.13 -18.90
N SER A 139 -3.16 21.68 -19.65
CA SER A 139 -2.10 22.53 -20.23
C SER A 139 -2.41 22.93 -21.68
N PHE A 140 -3.60 22.61 -22.19
CA PHE A 140 -4.09 22.95 -23.53
C PHE A 140 -5.27 23.94 -23.54
N PHE A 141 -5.53 24.62 -22.41
CA PHE A 141 -6.49 25.74 -22.33
C PHE A 141 -5.87 26.94 -21.63
#